data_AF-V4N5N3-F1
#
_entry.id   AF-V4N5N3-F1
#
_cell.length_a   1.000
_cell.length_b   1.000
_cell.length_c   1.000
_cell.angle_alpha   90.00
_cell.angle_beta   90.00
_cell.angle_gamma   90.00
#
_symmetry.space_group_name_H-M   'P 1'
#
loop_
_entity.id
_entity.type
_entity.pdbx_description
1 polymer ?
#
loop_
_entity_poly.entity_id
_entity_poly.type
_entity_poly.pdbx_seq_one_letter_code
_entity_poly.pdbx_strand_id
1 'polypeptide(L)' 'MGEAPAQIPTSFGHELRACLRCRLVKTYDQFRDSGCENCPFFKIEEDPERIVDVTTPNFNGTICMMDPRRSWAARWLRI' A
#
# COMPACT_ATOMS: atom_id res chain seq x y z
N MET A 1 7.07 -0.94 -20.02
CA MET A 1 7.73 -1.14 -18.72
C MET A 1 6.65 -1.61 -17.76
N GLY A 2 6.74 -2.83 -17.23
CA GLY A 2 5.76 -3.29 -16.24
C GLY A 2 5.96 -2.49 -14.95
N GLU A 3 4.88 -2.02 -14.33
CA GLU A 3 4.93 -1.47 -12.98
C GLU A 3 5.58 -2.50 -12.05
N ALA A 4 6.51 -2.04 -11.20
CA ALA A 4 7.15 -2.90 -10.22
C ALA A 4 6.06 -3.46 -9.27
N PRO A 5 6.12 -4.76 -8.93
CA PRO A 5 5.14 -5.32 -8.00
C PRO A 5 5.28 -4.64 -6.64
N ALA A 6 4.14 -4.44 -5.97
CA ALA A 6 4.11 -3.89 -4.63
C ALA A 6 4.96 -4.73 -3.67
N GLN A 7 5.79 -4.06 -2.86
CA GLN A 7 6.65 -4.74 -1.91
C GLN A 7 5.86 -5.33 -0.73
N ILE A 8 6.28 -6.50 -0.26
CA ILE A 8 5.70 -7.17 0.91
C ILE A 8 6.10 -6.37 2.17
N PRO A 9 5.21 -6.20 3.17
CA PRO A 9 5.58 -5.62 4.44
C PRO A 9 6.83 -6.27 5.05
N THR A 10 7.82 -5.46 5.45
CA THR A 10 9.06 -5.97 6.09
C THR A 10 8.86 -6.39 7.54
N SER A 11 7.75 -5.96 8.16
CA SER A 11 7.34 -6.33 9.51
C SER A 11 5.82 -6.25 9.63
N PHE A 12 5.26 -6.92 10.64
CA PHE A 12 3.81 -7.04 10.88
C PHE A 12 3.37 -6.41 12.21
N GLY A 13 4.15 -5.46 12.74
CA GLY A 13 3.87 -4.75 13.97
C GLY A 13 2.98 -3.50 13.78
N HIS A 14 3.00 -2.62 14.78
CA HIS A 14 2.21 -1.38 14.81
C HIS A 14 2.66 -0.32 13.78
N GLU A 15 3.79 -0.55 13.10
CA GLU A 15 4.33 0.30 12.04
C GLU A 15 3.62 0.13 10.69
N LEU A 16 2.70 -0.84 10.57
CA LEU A 16 1.92 -1.05 9.37
C LEU A 16 0.95 0.10 9.13
N ARG A 17 0.82 0.48 7.85
CA ARG A 17 -0.13 1.48 7.40
C ARG A 17 -0.81 0.98 6.13
N ALA A 18 -2.07 1.34 5.96
CA ALA A 18 -2.84 1.08 4.76
C ALA A 18 -3.01 2.38 3.95
N CYS A 19 -2.73 2.35 2.66
CA CYS A 19 -3.02 3.46 1.76
C CYS A 19 -4.53 3.72 1.69
N LEU A 20 -4.95 4.96 1.92
CA LEU A 20 -6.38 5.35 1.94
C LEU A 20 -7.04 5.22 0.57
N ARG A 21 -6.25 5.23 -0.52
CA ARG A 21 -6.77 5.07 -1.88
C ARG A 21 -6.88 3.62 -2.32
N CYS A 22 -5.76 2.90 -2.32
CA CYS A 22 -5.67 1.56 -2.92
C CYS A 22 -5.63 0.41 -1.90
N ARG A 23 -5.55 0.73 -0.60
CA ARG A 23 -5.52 -0.25 0.51
C ARG A 23 -4.28 -1.13 0.56
N LEU A 24 -3.24 -0.80 -0.21
CA LEU A 24 -1.95 -1.44 -0.09
C LEU A 24 -1.41 -1.23 1.34
N VAL A 25 -0.93 -2.31 1.95
CA VAL A 25 -0.36 -2.31 3.30
C VAL A 25 1.14 -2.46 3.20
N LYS A 26 1.88 -1.52 3.80
CA LYS A 26 3.35 -1.48 3.93
C LYS A 26 3.71 -0.85 5.27
N THR A 27 4.97 -0.96 5.70
CA THR A 27 5.44 -0.19 6.87
C THR A 27 5.55 1.30 6.53
N TYR A 28 5.56 2.16 7.55
CA TYR A 28 5.82 3.60 7.37
C TYR A 28 7.12 3.85 6.58
N ASP A 29 8.22 3.18 6.96
CA ASP A 29 9.51 3.33 6.29
C ASP A 29 9.45 2.88 4.84
N GLN A 30 8.73 1.80 4.52
CA GLN A 30 8.55 1.37 3.13
C GLN A 30 7.77 2.38 2.30
N PHE A 31 6.73 3.04 2.86
CA PHE A 31 6.06 4.15 2.18
C PHE A 31 6.99 5.35 1.98
N ARG A 32 7.84 5.66 2.96
CA ARG A 32 8.83 6.74 2.85
C ARG A 32 9.86 6.46 1.75
N ASP A 33 10.36 5.23 1.69
CA ASP A 33 11.50 4.90 0.84
C ASP A 33 11.09 4.60 -0.61
N SER A 34 9.86 4.13 -0.84
CA SER A 34 9.40 3.67 -2.17
C SER A 34 7.98 4.08 -2.55
N GLY A 35 7.33 4.91 -1.73
CA GLY A 35 5.98 5.37 -1.99
C GLY A 35 4.93 4.25 -2.04
N CYS A 36 3.83 4.56 -2.72
CA CYS A 36 2.74 3.63 -2.99
C CYS A 36 2.72 3.29 -4.48
N GLU A 37 3.00 2.04 -4.83
CA GLU A 37 3.14 1.56 -6.21
C GLU A 37 1.86 1.78 -7.02
N ASN A 38 0.69 1.66 -6.38
CA ASN A 38 -0.61 1.88 -7.03
C ASN A 38 -1.04 3.36 -7.09
N CYS A 39 -0.33 4.27 -6.42
CA CYS A 39 -0.75 5.67 -6.25
C CYS A 39 0.44 6.66 -6.38
N PRO A 40 1.16 6.66 -7.51
CA PRO A 40 2.34 7.53 -7.70
C PRO A 40 1.99 9.03 -7.69
N PHE A 41 0.73 9.39 -7.93
CA PHE A 41 0.25 10.78 -7.86
C PHE A 41 0.27 11.38 -6.45
N PHE A 42 0.46 10.57 -5.40
CA PHE A 42 0.70 11.12 -4.05
C PHE A 42 2.09 11.74 -3.90
N LYS A 43 3.05 11.41 -4.78
CA LYS A 43 4.40 12.02 -4.79
C LYS A 43 5.05 12.00 -3.41
N ILE A 44 4.95 10.87 -2.71
CA ILE A 44 5.47 10.69 -1.35
C ILE A 44 6.99 10.87 -1.33
N GLU A 45 7.65 10.54 -2.43
CA GLU A 45 9.09 10.70 -2.62
C GLU A 45 9.53 12.17 -2.61
N GLU A 46 8.64 13.08 -3.02
CA GLU A 46 8.89 14.54 -3.00
C GLU A 46 8.53 15.15 -1.64
N ASP A 47 7.53 14.58 -0.94
CA ASP A 47 7.03 15.08 0.34
C ASP A 47 6.62 13.92 1.27
N PRO A 48 7.56 13.43 2.11
CA PRO A 48 7.29 12.33 3.04
C PRO A 48 6.28 12.65 4.13
N GLU A 49 6.01 13.92 4.45
CA GLU A 49 5.02 14.27 5.48
C GLU A 49 3.62 13.85 5.06
N ARG A 50 3.34 13.80 3.75
CA ARG A 50 2.06 13.36 3.19
C ARG A 50 1.70 11.92 3.51
N ILE A 51 2.66 11.07 3.91
CA ILE A 51 2.38 9.68 4.28
C ILE A 51 1.26 9.62 5.32
N VAL A 52 1.28 10.52 6.30
CA VAL A 52 0.28 10.54 7.38
C VAL A 52 -1.10 10.92 6.86
N ASP A 53 -1.19 11.75 5.82
CA ASP A 53 -2.45 12.21 5.23
C ASP A 53 -3.07 11.19 4.27
N VAL A 54 -2.24 10.38 3.61
CA VAL A 54 -2.69 9.44 2.57
C VAL A 54 -2.68 7.98 3.01
N THR A 55 -2.25 7.70 4.25
CA THR A 55 -2.24 6.36 4.84
C THR A 55 -2.73 6.36 6.28
N THR A 56 -3.31 5.25 6.74
CA THR A 56 -3.80 5.09 8.12
C THR A 56 -3.18 3.88 8.81
N PRO A 57 -2.80 3.96 10.10
CA PRO A 57 -2.45 2.78 10.90
C PRO A 57 -3.72 2.02 11.35
N ASN A 58 -4.89 2.63 11.27
CA ASN A 58 -6.16 2.07 11.70
C ASN A 58 -6.84 1.34 10.53
N PHE A 59 -6.51 0.06 10.35
CA PHE A 59 -7.17 -0.83 9.40
C PHE A 59 -7.43 -2.20 10.04
N ASN A 60 -8.28 -3.02 9.41
CA ASN A 60 -8.58 -4.36 9.91
C ASN A 60 -8.46 -5.40 8.79
N GLY A 61 -7.79 -6.51 9.11
CA GLY A 61 -7.55 -7.60 8.19
C GLY A 61 -6.50 -7.27 7.12
N THR A 62 -5.86 -8.32 6.61
CA THR A 62 -4.88 -8.23 5.52
C THR A 62 -5.12 -9.36 4.54
N ILE A 63 -4.93 -9.10 3.24
CA ILE A 63 -4.99 -10.10 2.18
C ILE A 63 -3.70 -10.05 1.38
N CYS A 64 -3.08 -11.21 1.17
CA CYS A 64 -1.97 -11.35 0.23
C CYS A 64 -2.54 -11.55 -1.18
N MET A 65 -2.35 -10.57 -2.05
CA MET A 65 -2.88 -10.61 -3.42
C MET A 65 -1.78 -10.98 -4.42
N MET A 66 -1.88 -12.17 -5.01
CA MET A 66 -0.91 -12.68 -5.99
C MET A 66 -1.32 -12.43 -7.44
N ASP A 67 -2.61 -12.58 -7.78
CA ASP A 67 -3.15 -12.31 -9.12
C ASP A 67 -4.51 -11.59 -9.02
N PRO A 68 -4.52 -10.24 -9.00
CA PRO A 68 -5.75 -9.46 -8.90
C PRO A 68 -6.75 -9.74 -10.02
N ARG A 69 -6.27 -10.06 -11.23
CA ARG A 69 -7.12 -10.22 -12.42
C ARG A 69 -7.97 -11.48 -12.38
N ARG A 70 -7.50 -12.51 -11.68
CA ARG A 70 -8.17 -13.82 -11.56
C ARG A 70 -8.84 -14.03 -10.21
N SER A 71 -8.61 -13.15 -9.25
CA SER A 71 -9.10 -13.29 -7.88
C SER A 71 -10.52 -12.74 -7.71
N TRP A 72 -11.43 -13.57 -7.18
CA TRP A 72 -12.76 -13.10 -6.75
C TRP A 72 -12.65 -12.08 -5.62
N ALA A 73 -11.74 -12.29 -4.67
CA ALA A 73 -11.54 -11.37 -3.54
C ALA A 73 -11.04 -10.00 -4.02
N ALA A 74 -10.16 -9.96 -5.03
CA ALA A 74 -9.70 -8.72 -5.65
C ALA A 74 -10.87 -7.95 -6.27
N ARG A 75 -11.68 -8.63 -7.09
CA ARG A 75 -12.91 -8.05 -7.67
C ARG A 75 -13.88 -7.53 -6.62
N TRP A 76 -14.13 -8.32 -5.56
CA TRP A 76 -15.03 -7.94 -4.47
C TRP A 76 -14.55 -6.68 -3.75
N LEU A 77 -13.25 -6.64 -3.45
CA LEU A 77 -12.62 -5.53 -2.76
C LEU A 77 -12.28 -4.36 -3.71
N ARG A 78 -12.42 -4.51 -5.03
CA ARG A 78 -12.05 -3.50 -6.04
C ARG A 78 -10.57 -3.07 -5.92
N ILE A 79 -9.70 -4.06 -5.81
CA ILE A 79 -8.22 -3.95 -5.80
C ILE A 79 -7.64 -4.66 -7.01
#